data_AF-A0A7X1HQN8-F1
#
_entry.id   AF-A0A7X1HQN8-F1
#
_cell.length_a   1.000
_cell.length_b   1.000
_cell.length_c   1.000
_cell.angle_alpha   90.00
_cell.angle_beta   90.00
_cell.angle_gamma   90.00
#
_symmetry.space_group_name_H-M   'P 1'
#
loop_
_entity.id
_entity.type
_entity.pdbx_description
1 polymer ?
#
loop_
_entity_poly.entity_id
_entity_poly.type
_entity_poly.pdbx_seq_one_letter_code
_entity_poly.pdbx_strand_id
1 'polypeptide(L)'
;MLKKLVISMLVFFLYSSFSFSIDRDFHIPHEIKYKTIEVKTLKDLENKPTGNHVYSLDGLDLKKLSVRSRKEVFISMLLPSIEIVNKEIDRDISIIETLSKKNSHTSEEKKELDRIFNSYKVSAYNWSELKKRMIKYPTSLILSQAAIESGWGTSKVFKEKNNLFGMNAYKHTNRTYKEYDSIKDSVKDFVLTLSRVNAYKSLRTKVHAGEPPEKIAHGLTSYSELKGAYIKKVQTMLKHNDFEKYDDA
;
A
#
# COMPACT_ATOMS: atom_id res chain seq x y z
N MET A 1 31.19 -47.31 5.47
CA MET A 1 31.05 -46.37 4.34
C MET A 1 29.65 -46.37 3.72
N LEU A 2 29.08 -47.56 3.44
CA LEU A 2 27.80 -47.74 2.74
C LEU A 2 26.57 -47.05 3.40
N LYS A 3 26.44 -47.10 4.74
CA LYS A 3 25.31 -46.47 5.45
C LYS A 3 25.24 -44.94 5.31
N LYS A 4 26.40 -44.25 5.23
CA LYS A 4 26.44 -42.79 5.02
C LYS A 4 26.01 -42.40 3.62
N LEU A 5 26.34 -43.22 2.61
CA LEU A 5 25.97 -42.99 1.21
C LEU A 5 24.46 -43.11 0.99
N VAL A 6 23.83 -44.13 1.60
CA VAL A 6 22.37 -44.36 1.49
C VAL A 6 21.56 -43.25 2.17
N ILE A 7 22.00 -42.77 3.34
CA ILE A 7 21.37 -41.63 4.02
C ILE A 7 21.48 -40.36 3.16
N SER A 8 22.65 -40.11 2.55
CA SER A 8 22.84 -38.94 1.67
C SER A 8 21.93 -38.99 0.43
N MET A 9 21.76 -40.16 -0.20
CA MET A 9 20.85 -40.32 -1.34
C MET A 9 19.38 -40.15 -0.96
N LEU A 10 18.96 -40.66 0.20
CA LEU A 10 17.59 -40.50 0.70
C LEU A 10 17.26 -39.04 1.02
N VAL A 11 18.20 -38.31 1.65
CA VAL A 11 18.04 -36.86 1.89
C VAL A 11 17.98 -36.10 0.58
N PHE A 12 18.81 -36.46 -0.41
CA PHE A 12 18.77 -35.83 -1.74
C PHE A 12 17.46 -36.12 -2.48
N PHE A 13 16.95 -37.36 -2.43
CA PHE A 13 15.67 -37.72 -3.03
C PHE A 13 14.49 -37.03 -2.34
N LEU A 14 14.47 -36.96 -1.01
CA LEU A 14 13.42 -36.25 -0.27
C LEU A 14 13.46 -34.75 -0.58
N TYR A 15 14.66 -34.15 -0.65
CA TYR A 15 14.83 -32.75 -1.00
C TYR A 15 14.43 -32.47 -2.44
N SER A 16 14.83 -33.32 -3.39
CA SER A 16 14.45 -33.18 -4.81
C SER A 16 12.94 -33.36 -5.00
N SER A 17 12.32 -34.35 -4.35
CA SER A 17 10.88 -34.59 -4.41
C SER A 17 10.07 -33.44 -3.80
N PHE A 18 10.54 -32.91 -2.67
CA PHE A 18 9.90 -31.80 -1.98
C PHE A 18 10.03 -30.48 -2.76
N SER A 19 11.23 -30.16 -3.26
CA SER A 19 11.43 -29.02 -4.15
C SER A 19 10.63 -29.14 -5.45
N PHE A 20 10.50 -30.36 -5.98
CA PHE A 20 9.72 -30.63 -7.19
C PHE A 20 8.20 -30.49 -6.97
N SER A 21 7.70 -30.80 -5.77
CA SER A 21 6.29 -30.57 -5.40
C SER A 21 5.98 -29.08 -5.25
N ILE A 22 6.89 -28.27 -4.72
CA ILE A 22 6.74 -26.80 -4.64
C ILE A 22 6.67 -26.19 -6.05
N ASP A 23 7.39 -26.76 -7.02
CA ASP A 23 7.51 -26.20 -8.37
C ASP A 23 6.24 -26.34 -9.24
N ARG A 24 5.36 -27.32 -8.98
CA ARG A 24 4.22 -27.65 -9.86
C ARG A 24 2.86 -27.04 -9.49
N ASP A 25 2.60 -26.73 -8.22
CA ASP A 25 1.23 -26.44 -7.78
C ASP A 25 0.94 -24.96 -7.48
N PHE A 26 1.95 -24.07 -7.56
CA PHE A 26 1.73 -22.65 -7.32
C PHE A 26 1.01 -21.98 -8.50
N HIS A 27 -0.20 -21.49 -8.22
CA HIS A 27 -0.95 -20.65 -9.13
C HIS A 27 -0.86 -19.20 -8.66
N ILE A 28 -0.51 -18.29 -9.57
CA ILE A 28 -0.49 -16.86 -9.27
C ILE A 28 -1.89 -16.44 -8.80
N PRO A 29 -2.06 -15.90 -7.59
CA PRO A 29 -3.36 -15.49 -7.09
C PRO A 29 -4.03 -14.49 -8.05
N HIS A 30 -5.35 -14.55 -8.19
CA HIS A 30 -6.07 -13.61 -9.04
C HIS A 30 -5.91 -12.17 -8.57
N GLU A 31 -5.96 -11.23 -9.51
CA GLU A 31 -5.99 -9.81 -9.19
C GLU A 31 -7.22 -9.46 -8.35
N ILE A 32 -7.08 -8.47 -7.47
CA ILE A 32 -8.16 -8.00 -6.62
C ILE A 32 -9.17 -7.24 -7.48
N LYS A 33 -10.30 -7.89 -7.80
CA LYS A 33 -11.39 -7.25 -8.54
C LYS A 33 -12.14 -6.26 -7.64
N TYR A 34 -12.45 -5.10 -8.17
CA TYR A 34 -13.26 -4.06 -7.52
C TYR A 34 -14.04 -3.25 -8.56
N LYS A 35 -15.07 -2.54 -8.11
CA LYS A 35 -15.81 -1.56 -8.94
C LYS A 35 -15.38 -0.14 -8.60
N THR A 36 -15.22 0.71 -9.60
CA THR A 36 -15.05 2.16 -9.38
C THR A 36 -16.40 2.84 -9.38
N ILE A 37 -16.63 3.68 -8.37
CA ILE A 37 -17.86 4.46 -8.22
C ILE A 37 -17.51 5.92 -8.34
N GLU A 38 -18.08 6.56 -9.36
CA GLU A 38 -17.96 7.99 -9.57
C GLU A 38 -18.88 8.73 -8.59
N VAL A 39 -18.34 9.71 -7.86
CA VAL A 39 -19.04 10.45 -6.81
C VAL A 39 -19.08 11.92 -7.19
N LYS A 40 -20.28 12.39 -7.54
CA LYS A 40 -20.58 13.79 -7.91
C LYS A 40 -21.20 14.55 -6.75
N THR A 41 -22.00 13.83 -5.97
CA THR A 41 -22.80 14.38 -4.88
C THR A 41 -22.76 13.47 -3.66
N LEU A 42 -23.20 13.99 -2.51
CA LEU A 42 -23.29 13.17 -1.30
C LEU A 42 -24.31 12.03 -1.41
N LYS A 43 -25.31 12.15 -2.30
CA LYS A 43 -26.31 11.10 -2.54
C LYS A 43 -25.70 9.84 -3.12
N ASP A 44 -24.62 9.98 -3.89
CA ASP A 44 -23.90 8.85 -4.48
C ASP A 44 -23.21 7.99 -3.41
N LEU A 45 -23.09 8.49 -2.18
CA LEU A 45 -22.50 7.81 -1.02
C LEU A 45 -23.55 7.20 -0.07
N GLU A 46 -24.84 7.49 -0.26
CA GLU A 46 -25.91 6.98 0.62
C GLU A 46 -26.07 5.46 0.46
N ASN A 47 -25.88 4.94 -0.75
CA ASN A 47 -25.97 3.52 -1.03
C ASN A 47 -24.60 2.86 -0.91
N LYS A 48 -24.36 2.19 0.22
CA LYS A 48 -23.13 1.41 0.41
C LYS A 48 -23.06 0.27 -0.59
N PRO A 49 -22.04 0.23 -1.46
CA PRO A 49 -21.90 -0.82 -2.46
C PRO A 49 -21.61 -2.16 -1.80
N THR A 50 -22.16 -3.23 -2.37
CA THR A 50 -21.80 -4.60 -1.98
C THR A 50 -20.51 -5.02 -2.67
N GLY A 51 -19.58 -5.62 -1.92
CA GLY A 51 -18.31 -6.13 -2.43
C GLY A 51 -17.22 -5.06 -2.56
N ASN A 52 -16.07 -5.48 -3.09
CA ASN A 52 -14.90 -4.61 -3.29
C ASN A 52 -15.24 -3.43 -4.21
N HIS A 53 -15.00 -2.21 -3.73
CA HIS A 53 -15.23 -0.98 -4.47
C HIS A 53 -14.21 0.08 -4.09
N VAL A 54 -14.07 1.08 -4.96
CA VAL A 54 -13.28 2.29 -4.72
C VAL A 54 -14.06 3.49 -5.26
N TYR A 55 -13.71 4.67 -4.80
CA TYR A 55 -14.36 5.91 -5.24
C TYR A 55 -13.45 6.72 -6.16
N SER A 56 -14.06 7.40 -7.11
CA SER A 56 -13.47 8.47 -7.90
C SER A 56 -14.34 9.71 -7.76
N LEU A 57 -13.72 10.85 -7.49
CA LEU A 57 -14.42 12.11 -7.31
C LEU A 57 -14.55 12.85 -8.63
N ASP A 58 -15.74 13.40 -8.83
CA ASP A 58 -16.03 14.39 -9.86
C ASP A 58 -16.56 15.65 -9.17
N GLY A 59 -15.64 16.41 -8.56
CA GLY A 59 -15.92 17.74 -8.01
C GLY A 59 -16.67 17.79 -6.67
N LEU A 60 -16.83 16.68 -5.95
CA LEU A 60 -17.55 16.64 -4.66
C LEU A 60 -17.04 17.68 -3.64
N ASP A 61 -17.89 18.63 -3.24
CA ASP A 61 -17.53 19.63 -2.24
C ASP A 61 -18.00 19.27 -0.82
N LEU A 62 -17.04 18.85 0.02
CA LEU A 62 -17.28 18.55 1.43
C LEU A 62 -17.28 19.79 2.36
N LYS A 63 -17.04 21.01 1.85
CA LYS A 63 -16.88 22.21 2.72
C LYS A 63 -18.17 22.59 3.45
N LYS A 64 -19.34 22.29 2.86
CA LYS A 64 -20.65 22.62 3.44
C LYS A 64 -21.08 21.67 4.57
N LEU A 65 -20.39 20.54 4.74
CA LEU A 65 -20.68 19.60 5.81
C LEU A 65 -20.19 20.11 7.17
N SER A 66 -20.88 19.69 8.24
CA SER A 66 -20.35 19.83 9.60
C SER A 66 -18.98 19.15 9.72
N VAL A 67 -18.14 19.61 10.65
CA VAL A 67 -16.80 19.02 10.85
C VAL A 67 -16.91 17.51 11.09
N ARG A 68 -17.87 17.07 11.89
CA ARG A 68 -18.09 15.64 12.18
C ARG A 68 -18.48 14.87 10.92
N SER A 69 -19.53 15.29 10.22
CA SER A 69 -20.02 14.61 9.02
C SER A 69 -18.97 14.56 7.92
N ARG A 70 -18.18 15.64 7.77
CA ARG A 70 -17.06 15.67 6.82
C ARG A 70 -16.01 14.61 7.11
N LYS A 71 -15.62 14.45 8.38
CA LYS A 71 -14.64 13.41 8.77
C LYS A 71 -15.19 12.02 8.48
N GLU A 72 -16.44 11.75 8.84
CA GLU A 72 -17.10 10.46 8.62
C GLU A 72 -17.15 10.11 7.12
N VAL A 73 -17.61 11.04 6.28
CA VAL A 73 -17.66 10.87 4.81
C VAL A 73 -16.25 10.70 4.21
N PHE A 74 -15.29 11.48 4.67
CA PHE A 74 -13.90 11.39 4.20
C PHE A 74 -13.31 10.00 4.48
N ILE A 75 -13.48 9.50 5.71
CA ILE A 75 -12.98 8.18 6.12
C ILE A 75 -13.71 7.08 5.32
N SER A 76 -15.03 7.17 5.16
CA SER A 76 -15.80 6.13 4.45
C SER A 76 -15.44 6.02 2.97
N MET A 77 -15.07 7.13 2.32
CA MET A 77 -14.58 7.10 0.94
C MET A 77 -13.15 6.53 0.84
N LEU A 78 -12.34 6.73 1.86
CA LEU A 78 -10.93 6.38 1.84
C LEU A 78 -10.67 4.91 2.21
N LEU A 79 -11.40 4.35 3.19
CA LEU A 79 -11.17 2.99 3.69
C LEU A 79 -11.21 1.90 2.60
N PRO A 80 -12.21 1.84 1.70
CA PRO A 80 -12.23 0.82 0.66
C PRO A 80 -11.01 0.89 -0.26
N SER A 81 -10.52 2.10 -0.53
CA SER A 81 -9.32 2.32 -1.33
C SER A 81 -8.06 1.79 -0.63
N ILE A 82 -7.94 2.00 0.68
CA ILE A 82 -6.82 1.48 1.49
C ILE A 82 -6.88 -0.05 1.54
N GLU A 83 -8.05 -0.62 1.78
CA GLU A 83 -8.26 -2.07 1.86
C GLU A 83 -7.83 -2.77 0.56
N ILE A 84 -8.21 -2.22 -0.60
CA ILE A 84 -7.79 -2.77 -1.90
C ILE A 84 -6.28 -2.67 -2.08
N VAL A 85 -5.65 -1.56 -1.73
CA VAL A 85 -4.17 -1.43 -1.80
C VAL A 85 -3.48 -2.44 -0.88
N ASN A 86 -3.99 -2.63 0.34
CA ASN A 86 -3.45 -3.62 1.28
C ASN A 86 -3.57 -5.05 0.72
N LYS A 87 -4.73 -5.41 0.15
CA LYS A 87 -4.93 -6.71 -0.52
C LYS A 87 -4.01 -6.90 -1.73
N GLU A 88 -3.78 -5.86 -2.53
CA GLU A 88 -2.82 -5.89 -3.64
C GLU A 88 -1.38 -6.12 -3.14
N ILE A 89 -1.00 -5.46 -2.04
CA ILE A 89 0.33 -5.64 -1.42
C ILE A 89 0.48 -7.06 -0.84
N ASP A 90 -0.52 -7.57 -0.13
CA ASP A 90 -0.51 -8.93 0.43
C ASP A 90 -0.41 -9.99 -0.66
N ARG A 91 -1.15 -9.79 -1.76
CA ARG A 91 -1.04 -10.62 -2.95
C ARG A 91 0.39 -10.62 -3.49
N ASP A 92 0.99 -9.45 -3.69
CA ASP A 92 2.37 -9.34 -4.16
C ASP A 92 3.35 -10.03 -3.18
N ILE A 93 3.18 -9.85 -1.87
CA ILE A 93 4.01 -10.51 -0.84
C ILE A 93 3.91 -12.03 -0.97
N SER A 94 2.69 -12.60 -1.07
CA SER A 94 2.48 -14.04 -1.18
C SER A 94 3.14 -14.65 -2.43
N ILE A 95 3.12 -13.92 -3.55
CA ILE A 95 3.80 -14.30 -4.79
C ILE A 95 5.31 -14.35 -4.54
N ILE A 96 5.88 -13.30 -3.94
CA ILE A 96 7.32 -13.23 -3.68
C ILE A 96 7.78 -14.27 -2.66
N GLU A 97 6.99 -14.56 -1.63
CA GLU A 97 7.29 -15.59 -0.63
C GLU A 97 7.40 -16.99 -1.23
N THR A 98 6.58 -17.27 -2.25
CA THR A 98 6.59 -18.57 -2.95
C THR A 98 7.65 -18.60 -4.03
N LEU A 99 7.62 -17.64 -4.97
CA LEU A 99 8.50 -17.62 -6.13
C LEU A 99 9.97 -17.41 -5.77
N SER A 100 10.30 -16.74 -4.66
CA SER A 100 11.70 -16.60 -4.21
C SER A 100 12.35 -17.90 -3.75
N LYS A 101 11.58 -18.98 -3.58
CA LYS A 101 12.05 -20.32 -3.18
C LYS A 101 12.14 -21.31 -4.35
N LYS A 102 11.58 -20.96 -5.51
CA LYS A 102 11.61 -21.80 -6.71
C LYS A 102 12.97 -21.70 -7.40
N ASN A 103 13.39 -22.80 -8.04
CA ASN A 103 14.64 -22.85 -8.81
C ASN A 103 14.45 -22.29 -10.23
N SER A 104 13.22 -22.27 -10.73
CA SER A 104 12.88 -21.74 -12.05
C SER A 104 11.46 -21.17 -12.06
N HIS A 105 11.18 -20.31 -13.04
CA HIS A 105 9.89 -19.62 -13.17
C HIS A 105 9.32 -19.80 -14.57
N THR A 106 8.01 -20.00 -14.67
CA THR A 106 7.29 -19.98 -15.95
C THR A 106 7.31 -18.59 -16.58
N SER A 107 6.88 -18.46 -17.83
CA SER A 107 6.79 -17.17 -18.52
C SER A 107 5.82 -16.21 -17.81
N GLU A 108 4.71 -16.73 -17.30
CA GLU A 108 3.69 -16.00 -16.55
C GLU A 108 4.25 -15.51 -15.21
N GLU A 109 4.97 -16.38 -14.49
CA GLU A 109 5.64 -16.04 -13.24
C GLU A 109 6.72 -14.97 -13.46
N LYS A 110 7.53 -15.08 -14.51
CA LYS A 110 8.53 -14.05 -14.86
C LYS A 110 7.89 -12.70 -15.13
N LYS A 111 6.81 -12.66 -15.91
CA LYS A 111 6.07 -11.42 -16.19
C LYS A 111 5.55 -10.78 -14.89
N GLU A 112 5.03 -11.59 -13.97
CA GLU A 112 4.52 -11.10 -12.70
C GLU A 112 5.63 -10.63 -11.76
N LEU A 113 6.75 -11.35 -11.71
CA LEU A 113 7.96 -10.92 -11.00
C LEU A 113 8.47 -9.59 -11.53
N ASP A 114 8.58 -9.43 -12.85
CA ASP A 114 9.01 -8.19 -13.48
C ASP A 114 8.08 -7.02 -13.09
N ARG A 115 6.76 -7.25 -13.10
CA ARG A 115 5.78 -6.25 -12.63
C ARG A 115 6.05 -5.83 -11.18
N ILE A 116 6.26 -6.79 -10.28
CA ILE A 116 6.48 -6.52 -8.85
C ILE A 116 7.82 -5.79 -8.65
N PHE A 117 8.93 -6.34 -9.16
CA PHE A 117 10.27 -5.72 -9.04
C PHE A 117 10.28 -4.28 -9.56
N ASN A 118 9.65 -4.03 -10.71
CA ASN A 118 9.55 -2.69 -11.29
C ASN A 118 8.71 -1.74 -10.43
N SER A 119 7.58 -2.20 -9.88
CA SER A 119 6.70 -1.40 -9.01
C SER A 119 7.44 -0.85 -7.78
N TYR A 120 8.28 -1.69 -7.17
CA TYR A 120 9.11 -1.34 -6.01
C TYR A 120 10.47 -0.73 -6.38
N LYS A 121 10.78 -0.57 -7.68
CA LYS A 121 12.06 -0.07 -8.22
C LYS A 121 13.28 -0.85 -7.70
N VAL A 122 13.18 -2.17 -7.69
CA VAL A 122 14.25 -3.09 -7.27
C VAL A 122 14.73 -3.86 -8.49
N SER A 123 16.03 -4.06 -8.61
CA SER A 123 16.61 -4.90 -9.67
C SER A 123 16.03 -6.31 -9.61
N ALA A 124 15.75 -6.88 -10.78
CA ALA A 124 15.18 -8.22 -10.90
C ALA A 124 15.94 -9.25 -10.04
N TYR A 125 15.20 -10.12 -9.39
CA TYR A 125 15.70 -11.20 -8.51
C TYR A 125 16.48 -10.75 -7.27
N ASN A 126 16.56 -9.45 -6.95
CA ASN A 126 17.08 -8.99 -5.66
C ASN A 126 16.01 -9.13 -4.56
N TRP A 127 15.73 -10.37 -4.16
CA TRP A 127 14.68 -10.73 -3.21
C TRP A 127 14.84 -10.05 -1.85
N SER A 128 16.08 -9.91 -1.37
CA SER A 128 16.37 -9.32 -0.05
C SER A 128 16.01 -7.84 0.00
N GLU A 129 16.37 -7.08 -1.03
CA GLU A 129 15.99 -5.67 -1.12
C GLU A 129 14.48 -5.51 -1.36
N LEU A 130 13.88 -6.36 -2.21
CA LEU A 130 12.44 -6.31 -2.47
C LEU A 130 11.63 -6.51 -1.19
N LYS A 131 11.93 -7.56 -0.41
CA LYS A 131 11.25 -7.83 0.87
C LYS A 131 11.38 -6.68 1.87
N LYS A 132 12.52 -5.98 1.90
CA LYS A 132 12.70 -4.76 2.73
C LYS A 132 11.87 -3.57 2.26
N ARG A 133 11.51 -3.50 0.98
CA ARG A 133 10.70 -2.42 0.41
C ARG A 133 9.21 -2.64 0.52
N MET A 134 8.77 -3.89 0.39
CA MET A 134 7.37 -4.27 0.51
C MET A 134 6.89 -4.05 1.95
N ILE A 135 6.07 -3.03 2.15
CA ILE A 135 5.48 -2.72 3.45
C ILE A 135 3.97 -2.54 3.31
N LYS A 136 3.23 -3.02 4.30
CA LYS A 136 1.84 -2.62 4.52
C LYS A 136 1.87 -1.45 5.49
N TYR A 137 1.75 -0.23 4.95
CA TYR A 137 1.79 0.96 5.78
C TYR A 137 0.48 1.07 6.59
N PRO A 138 0.51 1.32 7.92
CA PRO A 138 -0.69 1.30 8.75
C PRO A 138 -1.82 2.18 8.19
N THR A 139 -3.03 1.61 8.13
CA THR A 139 -4.24 2.30 7.68
C THR A 139 -4.44 3.60 8.46
N SER A 140 -4.19 3.57 9.76
CA SER A 140 -4.30 4.70 10.66
C SER A 140 -3.37 5.87 10.28
N LEU A 141 -2.15 5.57 9.80
CA LEU A 141 -1.21 6.57 9.30
C LEU A 141 -1.60 7.09 7.92
N ILE A 142 -2.10 6.23 7.04
CA ILE A 142 -2.65 6.66 5.73
C ILE A 142 -3.80 7.65 5.95
N LEU A 143 -4.77 7.31 6.82
CA LEU A 143 -5.89 8.17 7.17
C LEU A 143 -5.41 9.50 7.78
N SER A 144 -4.46 9.45 8.72
CA SER A 144 -3.90 10.64 9.39
C SER A 144 -3.26 11.59 8.38
N GLN A 145 -2.39 11.07 7.52
CA GLN A 145 -1.70 11.89 6.52
C GLN A 145 -2.67 12.39 5.46
N ALA A 146 -3.58 11.55 4.95
CA ALA A 146 -4.58 11.97 3.99
C ALA A 146 -5.47 13.10 4.55
N ALA A 147 -5.87 13.03 5.82
CA ALA A 147 -6.64 14.08 6.48
C ALA A 147 -5.85 15.40 6.58
N ILE A 148 -4.56 15.32 6.91
CA ILE A 148 -3.66 16.48 7.00
C ILE A 148 -3.44 17.11 5.62
N GLU A 149 -3.05 16.31 4.62
CA GLU A 149 -2.67 16.80 3.29
C GLU A 149 -3.86 17.35 2.49
N SER A 150 -5.04 16.71 2.62
CA SER A 150 -6.24 17.13 1.89
C SER A 150 -7.13 18.10 2.66
N GLY A 151 -6.81 18.37 3.93
CA GLY A 151 -7.67 19.13 4.84
C GLY A 151 -9.05 18.46 4.99
N TRP A 152 -9.06 17.16 5.30
CA TRP A 152 -10.27 16.32 5.36
C TRP A 152 -11.10 16.35 4.06
N GLY A 153 -10.41 16.25 2.93
CA GLY A 153 -11.02 16.21 1.59
C GLY A 153 -11.53 17.55 1.07
N THR A 154 -11.17 18.68 1.69
CA THR A 154 -11.61 20.01 1.23
C THR A 154 -10.69 20.63 0.17
N SER A 155 -9.49 20.07 0.00
CA SER A 155 -8.50 20.46 -1.01
C SER A 155 -9.07 20.41 -2.43
N LYS A 156 -8.86 21.48 -3.20
CA LYS A 156 -9.25 21.55 -4.62
C LYS A 156 -8.57 20.44 -5.43
N VAL A 157 -7.29 20.16 -5.15
CA VAL A 157 -6.51 19.13 -5.84
C VAL A 157 -7.10 17.74 -5.60
N PHE A 158 -7.55 17.44 -4.38
CA PHE A 158 -8.21 16.17 -4.12
C PHE A 158 -9.52 16.03 -4.89
N LYS A 159 -10.36 17.07 -4.86
CA LYS A 159 -11.68 17.06 -5.50
C LYS A 159 -11.65 16.94 -7.02
N GLU A 160 -10.66 17.57 -7.65
CA GLU A 160 -10.56 17.64 -9.12
C GLU A 160 -9.64 16.55 -9.69
N LYS A 161 -8.75 15.98 -8.89
CA LYS A 161 -7.69 15.08 -9.38
C LYS A 161 -7.54 13.77 -8.62
N ASN A 162 -8.45 13.49 -7.69
CA ASN A 162 -8.37 12.37 -6.74
C ASN A 162 -7.06 12.33 -5.93
N ASN A 163 -6.29 13.42 -5.88
CA ASN A 163 -4.94 13.45 -5.32
C ASN A 163 -4.99 13.87 -3.84
N LEU A 164 -5.05 12.87 -2.95
CA LEU A 164 -5.15 13.05 -1.51
C LEU A 164 -3.91 13.70 -0.89
N PHE A 165 -2.74 13.33 -1.40
CA PHE A 165 -1.45 13.61 -0.76
C PHE A 165 -0.69 14.77 -1.43
N GLY A 166 -1.33 15.50 -2.34
CA GLY A 166 -0.70 16.61 -3.06
C GLY A 166 0.51 16.20 -3.90
N MET A 167 0.54 14.98 -4.43
CA MET A 167 1.71 14.47 -5.15
C MET A 167 1.95 15.24 -6.45
N ASN A 168 3.19 15.70 -6.66
CA ASN A 168 3.60 16.42 -7.88
C ASN A 168 3.84 15.46 -9.05
N ALA A 169 3.45 15.88 -10.25
CA ALA A 169 3.69 15.14 -11.50
C ALA A 169 5.19 15.10 -11.84
N TYR A 170 5.92 16.17 -11.49
CA TYR A 170 7.36 16.27 -11.69
C TYR A 170 8.08 16.43 -10.35
N LYS A 171 9.20 15.73 -10.19
CA LYS A 171 9.95 15.62 -8.94
C LYS A 171 10.53 16.96 -8.42
N HIS A 172 10.59 18.00 -9.28
CA HIS A 172 11.27 19.27 -9.00
C HIS A 172 10.45 20.51 -9.38
N THR A 173 9.14 20.38 -9.63
CA THR A 173 8.29 21.54 -9.88
C THR A 173 7.03 21.50 -9.01
N ASN A 174 6.73 22.62 -8.37
CA ASN A 174 5.47 22.82 -7.63
C ASN A 174 4.33 23.24 -8.57
N ARG A 175 4.45 23.01 -9.88
CA ARG A 175 3.58 23.62 -10.89
C ARG A 175 2.46 22.70 -11.37
N THR A 176 2.60 21.38 -11.20
CA THR A 176 1.60 20.42 -11.70
C THR A 176 1.42 19.24 -10.75
N TYR A 177 0.22 19.12 -10.18
CA TYR A 177 -0.20 17.95 -9.42
C TYR A 177 -0.55 16.77 -10.33
N LYS A 178 -0.23 15.56 -9.87
CA LYS A 178 -0.73 14.31 -10.47
C LYS A 178 -2.25 14.26 -10.43
N GLU A 179 -2.80 13.58 -11.42
CA GLU A 179 -4.19 13.23 -11.54
C GLU A 179 -4.32 11.72 -11.51
N TYR A 180 -5.33 11.24 -10.79
CA TYR A 180 -5.58 9.82 -10.57
C TYR A 180 -7.00 9.49 -10.98
N ASP A 181 -7.18 8.31 -11.57
CA ASP A 181 -8.49 7.80 -11.99
C ASP A 181 -9.40 7.53 -10.79
N SER A 182 -8.82 7.23 -9.62
CA SER A 182 -9.54 6.96 -8.38
C SER A 182 -8.74 7.35 -7.13
N ILE A 183 -9.43 7.43 -5.99
CA ILE A 183 -8.81 7.60 -4.67
C ILE A 183 -7.79 6.47 -4.41
N LYS A 184 -8.10 5.25 -4.84
CA LYS A 184 -7.22 4.08 -4.69
C LYS A 184 -5.88 4.28 -5.37
N ASP A 185 -5.84 4.89 -6.56
CA ASP A 185 -4.59 5.09 -7.28
C ASP A 185 -3.71 6.15 -6.62
N SER A 186 -4.32 7.16 -5.98
CA SER A 186 -3.59 8.12 -5.13
C SER A 186 -3.00 7.44 -3.89
N VAL A 187 -3.78 6.59 -3.20
CA VAL A 187 -3.29 5.79 -2.05
C VAL A 187 -2.16 4.86 -2.48
N LYS A 188 -2.30 4.17 -3.61
CA LYS A 188 -1.29 3.24 -4.13
C LYS A 188 0.03 3.95 -4.42
N ASP A 189 0.01 5.08 -5.13
CA ASP A 189 1.24 5.82 -5.44
C ASP A 189 1.90 6.41 -4.18
N PHE A 190 1.09 6.83 -3.20
CA PHE A 190 1.57 7.26 -1.88
C PHE A 190 2.29 6.12 -1.14
N VAL A 191 1.64 4.97 -0.96
CA VAL A 191 2.22 3.82 -0.25
C VAL A 191 3.45 3.28 -1.00
N LEU A 192 3.41 3.20 -2.33
CA LEU A 192 4.57 2.80 -3.13
C LEU A 192 5.73 3.79 -3.00
N THR A 193 5.45 5.09 -2.85
CA THR A 193 6.49 6.10 -2.62
C THR A 193 7.20 5.86 -1.28
N LEU A 194 6.46 5.59 -0.21
CA LEU A 194 7.04 5.19 1.08
C LEU A 194 7.82 3.87 0.99
N SER A 195 7.33 2.94 0.17
CA SER A 195 7.94 1.63 -0.07
C SER A 195 9.27 1.72 -0.84
N ARG A 196 9.39 2.63 -1.80
CA ARG A 196 10.52 2.64 -2.76
C ARG A 196 11.55 3.75 -2.59
N VAL A 197 11.23 4.86 -1.94
CA VAL A 197 12.18 5.99 -1.81
C VAL A 197 13.12 5.76 -0.63
N ASN A 198 14.43 5.97 -0.85
CA ASN A 198 15.47 5.70 0.15
C ASN A 198 15.31 6.51 1.45
N ALA A 199 14.77 7.73 1.35
CA ALA A 199 14.51 8.59 2.51
C ALA A 199 13.60 7.92 3.57
N TYR A 200 12.74 6.99 3.16
CA TYR A 200 11.82 6.26 4.04
C TYR A 200 12.36 4.90 4.50
N LYS A 201 13.67 4.63 4.37
CA LYS A 201 14.28 3.37 4.85
C LYS A 201 14.00 3.15 6.34
N SER A 202 14.16 4.18 7.17
CA SER A 202 13.86 4.11 8.62
C SER A 202 12.40 3.75 8.87
N LEU A 203 11.47 4.40 8.16
CA LEU A 203 10.03 4.10 8.24
C LEU A 203 9.75 2.62 7.93
N ARG A 204 10.33 2.09 6.84
CA ARG A 204 10.15 0.68 6.47
C ARG A 204 10.70 -0.27 7.53
N THR A 205 11.86 0.02 8.11
CA THR A 205 12.42 -0.78 9.20
C THR A 205 11.45 -0.86 10.38
N LYS A 206 10.79 0.25 10.73
CA LYS A 206 9.81 0.30 11.83
C LYS A 206 8.55 -0.51 11.53
N VAL A 207 8.04 -0.41 10.30
CA VAL A 207 6.90 -1.22 9.84
C VAL A 207 7.23 -2.71 9.93
N HIS A 208 8.40 -3.13 9.41
CA HIS A 208 8.84 -4.53 9.47
C HIS A 208 9.09 -5.04 10.89
N ALA A 209 9.45 -4.15 11.82
CA ALA A 209 9.61 -4.49 13.23
C ALA A 209 8.27 -4.60 13.99
N GLY A 210 7.13 -4.35 13.33
CA GLY A 210 5.83 -4.33 13.98
C GLY A 210 5.71 -3.24 15.05
N GLU A 211 6.44 -2.12 14.88
CA GLU A 211 6.31 -0.99 15.80
C GLU A 211 4.89 -0.39 15.70
N PRO A 212 4.35 0.17 16.81
CA PRO A 212 3.05 0.85 16.77
C PRO A 212 3.07 2.06 15.81
N PRO A 213 1.91 2.45 15.24
CA PRO A 213 1.78 3.56 14.30
C PRO A 213 2.43 4.86 14.78
N GLU A 214 2.26 5.20 16.06
CA GLU A 214 2.89 6.37 16.68
C GLU A 214 4.42 6.37 16.50
N LYS A 215 5.07 5.21 16.67
CA LYS A 215 6.53 5.09 16.52
C LYS A 215 6.95 5.05 15.06
N ILE A 216 6.18 4.38 14.20
CA ILE A 216 6.40 4.37 12.74
C ILE A 216 6.43 5.80 12.20
N ALA A 217 5.57 6.69 12.70
CA ALA A 217 5.49 8.09 12.26
C ALA A 217 6.83 8.85 12.39
N HIS A 218 7.73 8.47 13.31
CA HIS A 218 9.07 9.08 13.39
C HIS A 218 9.91 8.88 12.11
N GLY A 219 9.59 7.86 11.32
CA GLY A 219 10.19 7.61 10.01
C GLY A 219 9.83 8.65 8.93
N LEU A 220 8.89 9.56 9.20
CA LEU A 220 8.42 10.61 8.26
C LEU A 220 9.27 11.87 8.25
N THR A 221 10.46 11.86 8.86
CA THR A 221 11.32 13.06 8.97
C THR A 221 11.58 13.75 7.62
N SER A 222 11.74 12.97 6.55
CA SER A 222 11.98 13.49 5.18
C SER A 222 10.72 13.77 4.38
N TYR A 223 9.53 13.53 4.95
CA TYR A 223 8.26 13.70 4.25
C TYR A 223 7.89 15.17 4.06
N SER A 224 8.18 16.01 5.06
CA SER A 224 7.84 17.43 5.08
C SER A 224 9.03 18.26 5.52
N GLU A 225 9.15 19.48 4.97
CA GLU A 225 10.13 20.48 5.41
C GLU A 225 9.97 20.83 6.90
N LEU A 226 8.76 20.64 7.45
CA LEU A 226 8.46 20.81 8.87
C LEU A 226 9.08 19.72 9.78
N LYS A 227 9.62 18.64 9.20
CA LYS A 227 10.33 17.55 9.89
C LYS A 227 9.58 17.07 11.15
N GLY A 228 10.16 17.27 12.34
CA GLY A 228 9.57 16.87 13.62
C GLY A 228 8.21 17.49 13.92
N ALA A 229 7.94 18.72 13.47
CA ALA A 229 6.64 19.35 13.66
C ALA A 229 5.55 18.64 12.84
N TYR A 230 5.90 18.11 11.65
CA TYR A 230 4.97 17.28 10.87
C TYR A 230 4.68 15.96 11.58
N ILE A 231 5.71 15.29 12.11
CA ILE A 231 5.55 14.04 12.86
C ILE A 231 4.58 14.23 14.03
N LYS A 232 4.72 15.33 14.79
CA LYS A 232 3.78 15.68 15.87
C LYS A 232 2.35 15.86 15.35
N LYS A 233 2.15 16.51 14.21
CA LYS A 233 0.80 16.65 13.60
C LYS A 233 0.19 15.28 13.27
N VAL A 234 0.97 14.36 12.72
CA VAL A 234 0.51 13.00 12.40
C VAL A 234 0.13 12.25 13.68
N GLN A 235 0.98 12.26 14.71
CA GLN A 235 0.70 11.61 16.00
C GLN A 235 -0.54 12.21 16.69
N THR A 236 -0.71 13.53 16.63
CA THR A 236 -1.91 14.22 17.12
C THR A 236 -3.16 13.81 16.34
N MET A 237 -3.07 13.67 15.01
CA MET A 237 -4.18 13.18 14.19
C MET A 237 -4.58 11.75 14.55
N LEU A 238 -3.60 10.87 14.69
CA LEU A 238 -3.77 9.48 15.09
C LEU A 238 -4.57 9.40 16.41
N LYS A 239 -4.08 10.09 17.44
CA LYS A 239 -4.64 10.03 18.81
C LYS A 239 -6.04 10.64 18.92
N HIS A 240 -6.31 11.77 18.25
CA HIS A 240 -7.59 12.46 18.41
C HIS A 240 -8.75 11.86 17.63
N ASN A 241 -8.50 11.02 16.63
CA ASN A 241 -9.55 10.44 15.80
C ASN A 241 -9.69 8.93 15.96
N ASP A 242 -8.93 8.32 16.89
CA ASP A 242 -9.02 6.90 17.21
C ASP A 242 -8.87 6.05 15.93
N PHE A 243 -7.84 6.36 15.14
CA PHE A 243 -7.63 5.74 13.83
C PHE A 243 -6.99 4.35 13.92
N GLU A 244 -6.35 4.01 15.04
CA GLU A 244 -5.70 2.70 15.24
C GLU A 244 -6.71 1.54 15.16
N LYS A 245 -8.00 1.78 15.44
CA LYS A 245 -9.06 0.79 15.23
C LYS A 245 -9.22 0.31 13.78
N TYR A 246 -8.64 1.02 12.81
CA TYR A 246 -8.66 0.66 11.40
C TYR A 246 -7.41 -0.13 10.95
N ASP A 247 -6.44 -0.37 11.84
CA ASP A 247 -5.23 -1.14 11.50
C ASP A 247 -5.49 -2.66 11.49
N ASP A 248 -6.51 -3.12 12.23
CA ASP A 248 -6.93 -4.53 12.31
C ASP A 248 -8.13 -4.87 11.39
N ALA A 249 -8.54 -3.93 10.54
CA ALA A 249 -9.71 -4.04 9.66
C ALA A 249 -9.42 -4.69 8.30
#